data_AF-A0A077Z9F9-F1
#
_entry.id   AF-A0A077Z9F9-F1
#
_cell.length_a   1.000
_cell.length_b   1.000
_cell.length_c   1.000
_cell.angle_alpha   90.00
_cell.angle_beta   90.00
_cell.angle_gamma   90.00
#
_symmetry.space_group_name_H-M   'P 1'
#
loop_
_entity.id
_entity.type
_entity.pdbx_description
1 polymer ?
#
loop_
_entity_poly.entity_id
_entity_poly.type
_entity_poly.pdbx_seq_one_letter_code
_entity_poly.pdbx_strand_id
1 'polypeptide(L)'
;MYDAIAACASTATYVKEEKVELKMKASEGDQIAGMDGSTKATLNGCRIFSMHTNTLEFEYISESVPGPGHEPTDFVPSLQGCQCPSDCSFRTLCLCLSFGDNYANGLLIDFDKPIVECGFNCACTNGSCPNRVVQCGISLPLRVYETTSEKGFGLHCLTPIARGQFVCNYEGEVIGKTQAKHYFASLEAGSPNFLFVLREHTSNGEVIDTCIDPTRRGNLARFLNHSCAPNLTVVPVRYTIPLARLSLFANRDIAPMEELHYSYGQSSANTSKSRLKSCHCGADNCTGVLPFDDDCI
;
A
#
# COMPACT_ATOMS: atom_id res chain seq x y z
N MET A 1 -15.93 -13.20 -6.15
CA MET A 1 -15.58 -13.48 -4.75
C MET A 1 -14.12 -13.92 -4.75
N TYR A 2 -13.24 -13.28 -3.98
CA TYR A 2 -11.78 -13.38 -4.14
C TYR A 2 -11.17 -14.28 -3.05
N ASP A 3 -10.58 -15.43 -3.40
CA ASP A 3 -10.27 -16.53 -2.46
C ASP A 3 -8.78 -16.67 -2.04
N ALA A 4 -7.91 -15.76 -2.42
CA ALA A 4 -6.58 -15.63 -1.82
C ALA A 4 -5.96 -14.29 -2.21
N ILE A 5 -5.21 -13.69 -1.29
CA ILE A 5 -4.35 -12.53 -1.54
C ILE A 5 -2.91 -13.03 -1.43
N ALA A 6 -2.24 -13.21 -2.56
CA ALA A 6 -0.78 -13.24 -2.57
C ALA A 6 -0.30 -11.81 -2.81
N ALA A 7 0.38 -11.25 -1.81
CA ALA A 7 1.17 -10.03 -1.95
C ALA A 7 2.62 -10.47 -2.16
N CYS A 8 3.31 -9.97 -3.18
CA CYS A 8 4.77 -10.05 -3.25
C CYS A 8 5.32 -8.63 -3.28
N ALA A 9 6.07 -8.24 -2.25
CA ALA A 9 6.89 -7.03 -2.22
C ALA A 9 8.30 -7.42 -1.72
N SER A 10 9.38 -6.76 -2.13
CA SER A 10 10.70 -7.07 -1.58
C SER A 10 11.58 -5.84 -1.44
N THR A 11 11.73 -5.29 -0.24
CA THR A 11 12.42 -4.01 -0.07
C THR A 11 13.94 -4.04 -0.19
N ALA A 12 14.42 -2.83 -0.41
CA ALA A 12 15.76 -2.31 -0.19
C ALA A 12 16.51 -3.02 0.95
N THR A 13 17.64 -3.62 0.62
CA THR A 13 18.72 -3.83 1.59
C THR A 13 19.69 -2.70 1.30
N TYR A 14 19.86 -1.76 2.23
CA TYR A 14 20.84 -0.70 2.08
C TYR A 14 22.15 -1.15 2.72
N VAL A 15 23.21 -1.17 1.91
CA VAL A 15 24.59 -1.35 2.41
C VAL A 15 24.98 -0.04 3.12
N LYS A 16 25.39 -0.20 4.38
CA LYS A 16 25.52 0.83 5.44
C LYS A 16 26.58 1.92 5.21
N GLU A 17 27.04 2.13 3.97
CA GLU A 17 28.29 2.87 3.75
C GLU A 17 28.11 4.32 3.26
N GLU A 18 26.91 4.77 2.87
CA GLU A 18 26.73 6.15 2.42
C GLU A 18 25.39 6.79 2.86
N LYS A 19 25.43 8.07 3.29
CA LYS A 19 24.23 8.82 3.69
C LYS A 19 23.35 9.08 2.46
N VAL A 20 22.09 8.63 2.51
CA VAL A 20 21.11 8.81 1.44
C VAL A 20 20.18 9.97 1.75
N GLU A 21 20.03 10.91 0.83
CA GLU A 21 19.07 12.02 0.92
C GLU A 21 17.75 11.62 0.20
N LEU A 22 16.60 11.84 0.84
CA LEU A 22 15.29 11.62 0.22
C LEU A 22 14.85 12.88 -0.52
N LYS A 23 14.52 12.75 -1.81
CA LYS A 23 13.99 13.86 -2.62
C LYS A 23 12.61 13.48 -3.15
N MET A 24 11.59 14.19 -2.67
CA MET A 24 10.19 13.96 -3.01
C MET A 24 9.64 15.13 -3.83
N LYS A 25 9.08 14.86 -5.00
CA LYS A 25 8.36 15.85 -5.83
C LYS A 25 6.86 15.60 -5.79
N ALA A 26 6.04 16.57 -5.41
CA ALA A 26 4.59 16.39 -5.47
C ALA A 26 4.07 16.43 -6.91
N SER A 27 3.11 15.57 -7.24
CA SER A 27 2.31 15.71 -8.46
C SER A 27 1.42 16.97 -8.39
N GLU A 28 0.99 17.50 -9.54
CA GLU A 28 0.07 18.65 -9.56
C GLU A 28 -1.26 18.28 -8.88
N GLY A 29 -1.58 18.95 -7.77
CA GLY A 29 -2.79 18.71 -6.97
C GLY A 29 -2.52 18.02 -5.62
N ASP A 30 -1.38 17.35 -5.48
CA ASP A 30 -0.98 16.70 -4.23
C ASP A 30 -0.18 17.65 -3.34
N GLN A 31 -0.49 17.68 -2.05
CA GLN A 31 0.26 18.45 -1.06
C GLN A 31 1.15 17.51 -0.23
N ILE A 32 2.44 17.42 -0.56
CA ILE A 32 3.46 16.84 0.35
C ILE A 32 3.98 17.96 1.23
N ALA A 33 4.35 17.64 2.46
CA ALA A 33 5.12 18.60 3.20
C ALA A 33 6.13 18.15 4.24
N GLY A 34 7.16 19.00 4.31
CA GLY A 34 8.20 19.06 5.31
C GLY A 34 9.20 17.91 5.24
N MET A 35 10.37 18.14 4.64
CA MET A 35 11.61 17.49 5.06
C MET A 35 12.52 18.60 5.56
N ASP A 36 12.63 18.78 6.88
CA ASP A 36 13.74 19.52 7.47
C ASP A 36 14.93 18.55 7.69
N GLY A 37 16.15 19.08 7.66
CA GLY A 37 17.43 18.33 7.68
C GLY A 37 17.72 17.56 8.98
N SER A 38 16.67 17.16 9.70
CA SER A 38 16.66 16.36 10.92
C SER A 38 15.32 15.61 11.05
N THR A 39 15.01 14.74 10.09
CA THR A 39 14.03 13.63 10.22
C THR A 39 12.66 13.99 10.83
N LYS A 40 11.98 15.05 10.33
CA LYS A 40 10.57 15.32 10.68
C LYS A 40 9.71 15.63 9.45
N ALA A 41 8.96 14.62 8.97
CA ALA A 41 7.79 14.84 8.12
C ALA A 41 6.57 15.19 8.97
N THR A 42 5.90 16.28 8.63
CA THR A 42 4.56 16.68 9.09
C THR A 42 3.97 17.55 7.98
N LEU A 43 2.78 17.19 7.50
CA LEU A 43 2.15 17.77 6.32
C LEU A 43 1.78 19.28 6.51
N ASN A 44 2.59 20.25 6.04
CA ASN A 44 2.22 21.45 5.22
C ASN A 44 3.44 22.25 4.62
N GLY A 45 3.51 22.47 3.29
CA GLY A 45 4.56 23.26 2.59
C GLY A 45 5.68 22.53 1.79
N CYS A 46 5.93 23.00 0.56
CA CYS A 46 6.79 22.48 -0.51
C CYS A 46 8.19 23.15 -0.60
N ARG A 47 9.23 22.44 -1.13
CA ARG A 47 10.29 22.90 -2.09
C ARG A 47 11.43 21.86 -2.28
N ILE A 48 11.85 21.63 -3.53
CA ILE A 48 12.92 20.67 -3.97
C ILE A 48 14.21 21.42 -4.35
N PHE A 49 15.38 20.85 -4.05
CA PHE A 49 16.67 21.18 -4.68
C PHE A 49 17.53 19.93 -4.97
N SER A 50 18.17 19.93 -6.15
CA SER A 50 19.20 18.98 -6.65
C SER A 50 20.56 19.26 -5.97
N MET A 51 21.47 18.32 -5.67
CA MET A 51 22.27 17.47 -6.56
C MET A 51 23.17 16.52 -5.71
N HIS A 52 23.64 15.44 -6.35
CA HIS A 52 24.72 14.48 -5.97
C HIS A 52 24.27 13.09 -5.51
N THR A 53 25.00 12.12 -6.05
CA THR A 53 24.80 10.67 -6.07
C THR A 53 24.72 10.10 -4.65
N ASN A 54 23.52 10.14 -4.08
CA ASN A 54 22.97 9.26 -3.04
C ASN A 54 21.55 9.71 -2.72
N THR A 55 20.75 9.94 -3.76
CA THR A 55 19.41 10.51 -3.63
C THR A 55 18.36 9.51 -4.08
N LEU A 56 17.40 9.19 -3.21
CA LEU A 56 16.19 8.47 -3.62
C LEU A 56 15.18 9.51 -4.12
N GLU A 57 15.12 9.65 -5.45
CA GLU A 57 14.25 10.63 -6.14
C GLU A 57 12.99 9.94 -6.66
N PHE A 58 11.81 10.43 -6.28
CA PHE A 58 10.53 9.96 -6.80
C PHE A 58 9.46 11.07 -6.76
N GLU A 59 8.43 10.91 -7.59
CA GLU A 59 7.24 11.73 -7.57
C GLU A 59 6.22 11.15 -6.57
N TYR A 60 5.77 11.95 -5.62
CA TYR A 60 4.67 11.59 -4.76
C TYR A 60 3.34 11.73 -5.50
N ILE A 61 2.54 10.67 -5.42
CA ILE A 61 1.16 10.66 -5.85
C ILE A 61 0.28 10.23 -4.67
N SER A 62 -0.88 10.88 -4.49
CA SER A 62 -1.86 10.47 -3.48
C SER A 62 -2.72 9.29 -3.93
N GLU A 63 -2.82 9.08 -5.24
CA GLU A 63 -3.59 8.03 -5.87
C GLU A 63 -2.79 7.34 -6.96
N SER A 64 -2.98 6.03 -7.11
CA SER A 64 -2.38 5.24 -8.17
C SER A 64 -2.80 5.75 -9.54
N VAL A 65 -1.92 5.60 -10.51
CA VAL A 65 -2.08 6.10 -11.88
C VAL A 65 -1.83 4.98 -12.89
N PRO A 66 -2.42 5.03 -14.10
CA PRO A 66 -2.06 4.09 -15.14
C PRO A 66 -0.57 4.17 -15.48
N GLY A 67 0.09 3.02 -15.53
CA GLY A 67 1.48 2.86 -15.94
C GLY A 67 1.63 2.03 -17.22
N PRO A 68 2.87 1.77 -17.67
CA PRO A 68 3.11 1.05 -18.92
C PRO A 68 2.48 -0.36 -18.94
N GLY A 69 1.79 -0.68 -20.03
CA GLY A 69 1.17 -1.98 -20.27
C GLY A 69 -0.12 -2.25 -19.48
N HIS A 70 -0.65 -1.26 -18.76
CA HIS A 70 -1.96 -1.35 -18.12
C HIS A 70 -2.99 -0.52 -18.89
N GLU A 71 -4.21 -1.03 -19.01
CA GLU A 71 -5.28 -0.39 -19.79
C GLU A 71 -5.84 0.83 -19.04
N PRO A 72 -5.78 2.05 -19.59
CA PRO A 72 -6.31 3.24 -18.92
C PRO A 72 -7.81 3.18 -18.63
N THR A 73 -8.56 2.33 -19.33
CA THR A 73 -10.00 2.14 -19.12
C THR A 73 -10.34 1.57 -17.76
N ASP A 74 -9.41 0.87 -17.10
CA ASP A 74 -9.63 0.28 -15.77
C ASP A 74 -9.74 1.35 -14.66
N PHE A 75 -9.32 2.58 -14.96
CA PHE A 75 -9.45 3.76 -14.11
C PHE A 75 -10.74 4.54 -14.35
N VAL A 76 -11.60 4.11 -15.27
CA VAL A 76 -12.87 4.78 -15.56
C VAL A 76 -13.94 4.32 -14.56
N PRO A 77 -14.61 5.25 -13.85
CA PRO A 77 -15.72 4.93 -12.96
C PRO A 77 -16.77 4.03 -13.62
N SER A 78 -16.95 2.82 -13.09
CA SER A 78 -17.86 1.81 -13.67
C SER A 78 -18.55 0.93 -12.63
N LEU A 79 -18.20 1.02 -11.35
CA LEU A 79 -18.94 0.31 -10.31
C LEU A 79 -20.35 0.88 -10.14
N GLN A 80 -21.33 -0.01 -10.09
CA GLN A 80 -22.71 0.35 -9.78
C GLN A 80 -22.80 0.86 -8.34
N GLY A 81 -23.38 2.06 -8.17
CA GLY A 81 -23.61 2.62 -6.84
C GLY A 81 -24.93 2.19 -6.22
N CYS A 82 -25.03 2.32 -4.90
CA CYS A 82 -26.28 2.09 -4.18
C CYS A 82 -27.29 3.23 -4.42
N GLN A 83 -28.57 2.96 -4.19
CA GLN A 83 -29.66 3.93 -4.25
C GLN A 83 -30.19 4.28 -2.83
N CYS A 84 -29.35 4.13 -1.81
CA CYS A 84 -29.75 4.37 -0.42
C CYS A 84 -30.05 5.86 -0.20
N PRO A 85 -31.17 6.22 0.45
CA PRO A 85 -31.52 7.62 0.69
C PRO A 85 -30.78 8.25 1.90
N SER A 86 -30.05 7.43 2.64
CA SER A 86 -29.35 7.79 3.87
C SER A 86 -28.05 7.01 3.98
N ASP A 87 -27.38 7.14 5.14
CA ASP A 87 -26.18 6.39 5.48
C ASP A 87 -26.39 4.88 5.29
N CYS A 88 -25.42 4.25 4.63
CA CYS A 88 -25.50 2.84 4.29
C CYS A 88 -25.15 1.95 5.48
N SER A 89 -25.97 0.92 5.68
CA SER A 89 -25.62 -0.25 6.47
C SER A 89 -26.13 -1.51 5.78
N PHE A 90 -25.64 -2.68 6.20
CA PHE A 90 -26.17 -3.97 5.79
C PHE A 90 -27.67 -4.08 6.10
N ARG A 91 -28.11 -3.50 7.23
CA ARG A 91 -29.54 -3.47 7.62
C ARG A 91 -30.39 -2.66 6.65
N THR A 92 -29.82 -1.64 6.00
CA THR A 92 -30.50 -0.87 4.94
C THR A 92 -30.46 -1.55 3.57
N LEU A 93 -29.96 -2.79 3.48
CA LEU A 93 -29.83 -3.55 2.23
C LEU A 93 -29.02 -2.80 1.16
N CYS A 94 -27.98 -2.08 1.59
CA CYS A 94 -27.12 -1.36 0.66
C CYS A 94 -26.38 -2.33 -0.28
N LEU A 95 -26.45 -2.06 -1.58
CA LEU A 95 -25.77 -2.83 -2.62
C LEU A 95 -24.27 -2.99 -2.35
N CYS A 96 -23.60 -1.92 -1.90
CA CYS A 96 -22.16 -1.92 -1.61
C CYS A 96 -21.78 -2.76 -0.39
N LEU A 97 -22.77 -3.13 0.45
CA LEU A 97 -22.56 -3.87 1.70
C LEU A 97 -23.12 -5.30 1.60
N SER A 98 -23.08 -5.90 0.40
CA SER A 98 -23.60 -7.25 0.15
C SER A 98 -22.99 -8.34 1.04
N PHE A 99 -21.81 -8.10 1.61
CA PHE A 99 -21.09 -9.00 2.52
C PHE A 99 -21.09 -8.48 3.97
N GLY A 100 -22.14 -7.77 4.39
CA GLY A 100 -22.20 -7.15 5.71
C GLY A 100 -21.49 -5.80 5.78
N ASP A 101 -21.63 -5.11 6.92
CA ASP A 101 -20.96 -3.83 7.18
C ASP A 101 -19.44 -3.98 7.08
N ASN A 102 -18.76 -3.05 6.40
CA ASN A 102 -17.30 -3.06 6.30
C ASN A 102 -16.65 -2.46 7.56
N TYR A 103 -17.25 -1.39 8.08
CA TYR A 103 -16.68 -0.59 9.16
C TYR A 103 -17.66 -0.42 10.32
N ALA A 104 -17.13 -0.39 11.54
CA ALA A 104 -17.82 0.06 12.75
C ALA A 104 -17.04 1.24 13.34
N ASN A 105 -17.66 2.42 13.43
CA ASN A 105 -17.01 3.65 13.89
C ASN A 105 -15.70 3.97 13.14
N GLY A 106 -15.67 3.73 11.82
CA GLY A 106 -14.49 3.96 10.97
C GLY A 106 -13.40 2.89 11.06
N LEU A 107 -13.59 1.84 11.87
CA LEU A 107 -12.65 0.71 12.00
C LEU A 107 -13.15 -0.48 11.18
N LEU A 108 -12.27 -1.12 10.42
CA LEU A 108 -12.54 -2.33 9.66
C LEU A 108 -12.93 -3.47 10.62
N ILE A 109 -14.06 -4.12 10.34
CA ILE A 109 -14.63 -5.18 11.19
C ILE A 109 -13.99 -6.54 10.90
N ASP A 110 -13.85 -6.84 9.61
CA ASP A 110 -13.47 -8.15 9.09
C ASP A 110 -12.46 -7.97 7.94
N PHE A 111 -11.30 -8.59 8.09
CA PHE A 111 -10.18 -8.48 7.16
C PHE A 111 -10.26 -9.49 6.00
N ASP A 112 -11.09 -10.51 6.13
CA ASP A 112 -11.12 -11.67 5.22
C ASP A 112 -12.23 -11.56 4.16
N LYS A 113 -13.11 -10.56 4.28
CA LYS A 113 -14.22 -10.36 3.35
C LYS A 113 -13.91 -9.33 2.25
N PRO A 114 -14.53 -9.45 1.07
CA PRO A 114 -14.43 -8.43 0.03
C PRO A 114 -14.96 -7.08 0.53
N ILE A 115 -14.16 -6.03 0.37
CA ILE A 115 -14.53 -4.66 0.77
C ILE A 115 -14.88 -3.83 -0.46
N VAL A 116 -16.13 -3.38 -0.50
CA VAL A 116 -16.63 -2.42 -1.50
C VAL A 116 -17.18 -1.20 -0.75
N GLU A 117 -16.52 -0.07 -0.90
CA GLU A 117 -17.00 1.20 -0.38
C GLU A 117 -18.06 1.81 -1.29
N CYS A 118 -18.90 2.69 -0.72
CA CYS A 118 -19.78 3.51 -1.53
C CYS A 118 -18.93 4.47 -2.38
N GLY A 119 -19.06 4.43 -3.69
CA GLY A 119 -18.30 5.27 -4.62
C GLY A 119 -19.04 6.52 -5.10
N PHE A 120 -18.53 7.13 -6.15
CA PHE A 120 -19.09 8.31 -6.81
C PHE A 120 -20.54 8.09 -7.29
N ASN A 121 -20.86 6.89 -7.80
CA ASN A 121 -22.18 6.56 -8.33
C ASN A 121 -23.26 6.26 -7.27
N CYS A 122 -22.95 6.36 -5.96
CA CYS A 122 -23.88 6.05 -4.88
C CYS A 122 -24.74 7.27 -4.50
N ALA A 123 -26.04 7.06 -4.27
CA ALA A 123 -26.97 8.10 -3.84
C ALA A 123 -26.96 8.39 -2.33
N CYS A 124 -26.28 7.56 -1.52
CA CYS A 124 -26.16 7.77 -0.08
C CYS A 124 -25.46 9.08 0.26
N THR A 125 -25.64 9.55 1.49
CA THR A 125 -25.09 10.83 1.96
C THR A 125 -23.60 10.96 1.63
N ASN A 126 -23.26 11.91 0.77
CA ASN A 126 -21.87 12.14 0.39
C ASN A 126 -21.08 12.68 1.59
N GLY A 127 -19.89 12.14 1.83
CA GLY A 127 -18.99 12.55 2.93
C GLY A 127 -19.32 12.00 4.33
N SER A 128 -20.56 11.61 4.64
CA SER A 128 -20.91 11.07 5.98
C SER A 128 -21.27 9.58 5.99
N CYS A 129 -21.45 8.96 4.81
CA CYS A 129 -21.75 7.53 4.74
C CYS A 129 -20.64 6.72 5.45
N PRO A 130 -20.98 5.84 6.41
CA PRO A 130 -19.99 5.08 7.19
C PRO A 130 -19.21 4.05 6.33
N ASN A 131 -19.67 3.79 5.10
CA ASN A 131 -18.98 2.96 4.12
C ASN A 131 -18.07 3.77 3.18
N ARG A 132 -17.45 4.85 3.69
CA ARG A 132 -16.47 5.71 3.01
C ARG A 132 -15.31 6.03 3.97
N VAL A 133 -14.32 5.15 4.07
CA VAL A 133 -13.17 5.28 4.97
C VAL A 133 -11.87 5.47 4.19
N VAL A 134 -11.52 4.52 3.33
CA VAL A 134 -10.30 4.52 2.50
C VAL A 134 -10.30 5.68 1.52
N GLN A 135 -11.43 5.94 0.87
CA GLN A 135 -11.55 7.05 -0.09
C GLN A 135 -11.40 8.44 0.55
N CYS A 136 -11.48 8.55 1.88
CA CYS A 136 -11.27 9.79 2.61
C CYS A 136 -9.77 10.12 2.81
N GLY A 137 -8.87 9.21 2.43
CA GLY A 137 -7.43 9.42 2.48
C GLY A 137 -6.82 9.27 3.88
N ILE A 138 -5.54 9.63 3.98
CA ILE A 138 -4.75 9.47 5.21
C ILE A 138 -5.13 10.56 6.22
N SER A 139 -5.63 10.15 7.39
CA SER A 139 -5.91 11.05 8.53
C SER A 139 -4.85 10.99 9.63
N LEU A 140 -3.91 10.04 9.56
CA LEU A 140 -2.89 9.80 10.57
C LEU A 140 -1.63 10.67 10.34
N PRO A 141 -0.97 11.15 11.40
CA PRO A 141 0.31 11.85 11.30
C PRO A 141 1.44 10.84 11.07
N LEU A 142 1.55 10.33 9.83
CA LEU A 142 2.61 9.41 9.42
C LEU A 142 3.92 10.16 9.20
N ARG A 143 5.05 9.52 9.53
CA ARG A 143 6.40 10.07 9.35
C ARG A 143 7.35 9.02 8.80
N VAL A 144 8.15 9.43 7.82
CA VAL A 144 9.30 8.66 7.33
C VAL A 144 10.50 8.93 8.23
N TYR A 145 11.24 7.89 8.58
CA TYR A 145 12.44 7.98 9.40
C TYR A 145 13.52 7.02 8.93
N GLU A 146 14.77 7.30 9.26
CA GLU A 146 15.89 6.38 9.01
C GLU A 146 15.91 5.31 10.12
N THR A 147 15.83 4.04 9.76
CA THR A 147 15.86 2.94 10.73
C THR A 147 17.27 2.77 11.29
N THR A 148 17.39 2.26 12.51
CA THR A 148 18.69 1.90 13.10
C THR A 148 19.25 0.58 12.57
N SER A 149 18.45 -0.15 11.80
CA SER A 149 18.73 -1.45 11.19
C SER A 149 19.18 -1.33 9.73
N GLU A 150 19.54 -2.44 9.10
CA GLU A 150 19.94 -2.50 7.67
C GLU A 150 18.73 -2.42 6.69
N LYS A 151 17.58 -1.92 7.17
CA LYS A 151 16.34 -1.77 6.39
C LYS A 151 16.24 -0.44 5.65
N GLY A 152 17.17 0.50 5.87
CA GLY A 152 17.11 1.84 5.29
C GLY A 152 16.04 2.69 5.98
N PHE A 153 15.12 3.29 5.21
CA PHE A 153 14.02 4.08 5.74
C PHE A 153 12.84 3.21 6.21
N GLY A 154 12.06 3.74 7.14
CA GLY A 154 10.84 3.14 7.64
C GLY A 154 9.72 4.17 7.77
N LEU A 155 8.52 3.71 8.08
CA LEU A 155 7.35 4.54 8.36
C LEU A 155 6.86 4.28 9.78
N HIS A 156 6.43 5.31 10.48
CA HIS A 156 5.81 5.21 11.81
C HIS A 156 4.73 6.28 11.95
N CYS A 157 3.84 6.14 12.93
CA CYS A 157 2.81 7.13 13.25
C CYS A 157 3.14 7.85 14.56
N LEU A 158 2.89 9.16 14.61
CA LEU A 158 3.19 9.97 15.81
C LEU A 158 2.15 9.80 16.93
N THR A 159 1.00 9.22 16.61
CA THR A 159 -0.11 8.96 17.54
C THR A 159 -0.45 7.46 17.57
N PRO A 160 -1.17 6.98 18.59
CA PRO A 160 -1.64 5.59 18.61
C PRO A 160 -2.53 5.30 17.40
N ILE A 161 -2.52 4.06 16.91
CA ILE A 161 -3.43 3.57 15.87
C ILE A 161 -4.25 2.43 16.48
N ALA A 162 -5.57 2.48 16.34
CA ALA A 162 -6.45 1.43 16.81
C ALA A 162 -6.52 0.25 15.81
N ARG A 163 -6.73 -0.97 16.30
CA ARG A 163 -7.03 -2.13 15.44
C ARG A 163 -8.21 -1.81 14.50
N GLY A 164 -8.04 -2.15 13.23
CA GLY A 164 -9.01 -1.91 12.17
C GLY A 164 -8.94 -0.49 11.58
N GLN A 165 -8.10 0.41 12.10
CA GLN A 165 -7.98 1.75 11.55
C GLN A 165 -7.23 1.73 10.22
N PHE A 166 -7.76 2.44 9.22
CA PHE A 166 -7.09 2.66 7.95
C PHE A 166 -5.83 3.50 8.15
N VAL A 167 -4.72 3.09 7.54
CA VAL A 167 -3.42 3.76 7.66
C VAL A 167 -3.08 4.54 6.40
N CYS A 168 -2.94 3.83 5.28
CA CYS A 168 -2.69 4.40 3.96
C CYS A 168 -2.93 3.34 2.89
N ASN A 169 -2.99 3.76 1.62
CA ASN A 169 -2.95 2.83 0.50
C ASN A 169 -1.51 2.61 0.03
N TYR A 170 -1.25 1.51 -0.64
CA TYR A 170 -0.04 1.31 -1.44
C TYR A 170 -0.25 1.88 -2.84
N GLU A 171 0.23 3.10 -3.09
CA GLU A 171 -0.05 3.83 -4.32
C GLU A 171 1.19 3.90 -5.22
N GLY A 172 0.98 3.70 -6.52
CA GLY A 172 2.05 3.73 -7.51
C GLY A 172 1.53 3.76 -8.95
N GLU A 173 2.42 3.54 -9.91
CA GLU A 173 2.02 3.25 -11.28
C GLU A 173 1.44 1.83 -11.35
N VAL A 174 0.20 1.67 -11.81
CA VAL A 174 -0.38 0.35 -12.06
C VAL A 174 0.09 -0.11 -13.43
N ILE A 175 0.94 -1.14 -13.47
CA ILE A 175 1.62 -1.61 -14.67
C ILE A 175 1.08 -2.95 -15.16
N GLY A 176 1.27 -3.25 -16.44
CA GLY A 176 0.91 -4.54 -17.00
C GLY A 176 1.78 -5.68 -16.44
N LYS A 177 1.24 -6.89 -16.33
CA LYS A 177 1.98 -8.06 -15.84
C LYS A 177 3.29 -8.31 -16.60
N THR A 178 3.27 -8.18 -17.92
CA THR A 178 4.48 -8.31 -18.76
C THR A 178 5.53 -7.24 -18.40
N GLN A 179 5.08 -6.00 -18.13
CA GLN A 179 5.98 -4.93 -17.69
C GLN A 179 6.58 -5.22 -16.31
N ALA A 180 5.77 -5.73 -15.37
CA ALA A 180 6.21 -6.14 -14.04
C ALA A 180 7.28 -7.23 -14.11
N LYS A 181 7.08 -8.25 -14.97
CA LYS A 181 8.07 -9.29 -15.27
C LYS A 181 9.39 -8.73 -15.80
N HIS A 182 9.31 -7.83 -16.78
CA HIS A 182 10.51 -7.22 -17.36
C HIS A 182 11.27 -6.37 -16.33
N TYR A 183 10.56 -5.56 -15.56
CA TYR A 183 11.15 -4.77 -14.47
C TYR A 183 11.90 -5.68 -13.51
N PHE A 184 11.25 -6.72 -13.02
CA PHE A 184 11.83 -7.66 -12.07
C PHE A 184 13.04 -8.42 -12.62
N ALA A 185 12.98 -8.88 -13.88
CA ALA A 185 14.10 -9.55 -14.53
C ALA A 185 15.32 -8.63 -14.72
N SER A 186 15.10 -7.32 -14.80
CA SER A 186 16.15 -6.31 -14.96
C SER A 186 16.78 -5.82 -13.64
N LEU A 187 16.22 -6.20 -12.48
CA LEU A 187 16.75 -5.77 -11.19
C LEU A 187 18.13 -6.36 -10.93
N GLU A 188 19.10 -5.49 -10.66
CA GLU A 188 20.42 -5.91 -10.20
C GLU A 188 20.33 -6.51 -8.78
N ALA A 189 21.17 -7.49 -8.48
CA ALA A 189 21.25 -8.09 -7.16
C ALA A 189 21.50 -7.01 -6.10
N GLY A 190 20.68 -6.99 -5.03
CA GLY A 190 20.75 -5.99 -3.98
C GLY A 190 19.85 -4.77 -4.20
N SER A 191 19.44 -4.47 -5.43
CA SER A 191 18.57 -3.32 -5.75
C SER A 191 17.29 -3.34 -4.91
N PRO A 192 16.80 -2.17 -4.45
CA PRO A 192 15.50 -2.10 -3.81
C PRO A 192 14.41 -2.52 -4.80
N ASN A 193 13.44 -3.31 -4.34
CA ASN A 193 12.24 -3.58 -5.09
C ASN A 193 11.03 -3.02 -4.33
N PHE A 194 10.14 -2.37 -5.08
CA PHE A 194 8.94 -1.77 -4.54
C PHE A 194 7.68 -2.29 -5.26
N LEU A 195 7.84 -3.17 -6.25
CA LEU A 195 6.71 -3.76 -6.95
C LEU A 195 5.86 -4.54 -5.96
N PHE A 196 4.57 -4.21 -5.92
CA PHE A 196 3.55 -4.98 -5.23
C PHE A 196 2.70 -5.70 -6.27
N VAL A 197 2.70 -7.04 -6.23
CA VAL A 197 1.76 -7.84 -7.02
C VAL A 197 0.66 -8.36 -6.09
N LEU A 198 -0.58 -7.93 -6.33
CA LEU A 198 -1.78 -8.51 -5.73
C LEU A 198 -2.35 -9.53 -6.72
N ARG A 199 -2.46 -10.78 -6.29
CA ARG A 199 -3.18 -11.83 -7.01
C ARG A 199 -4.50 -12.12 -6.32
N GLU A 200 -5.62 -11.96 -7.02
CA GLU A 200 -6.96 -12.26 -6.51
C GLU A 200 -7.61 -13.40 -7.31
N HIS A 201 -8.11 -14.41 -6.62
CA HIS A 201 -8.76 -15.58 -7.22
C HIS A 201 -10.27 -15.44 -7.20
N THR A 202 -10.90 -15.16 -8.33
CA THR A 202 -12.35 -15.04 -8.40
C THR A 202 -13.05 -16.41 -8.28
N SER A 203 -14.31 -16.38 -7.85
CA SER A 203 -15.17 -17.56 -7.69
C SER A 203 -15.47 -18.34 -8.97
N ASN A 204 -15.21 -17.78 -10.16
CA ASN A 204 -15.32 -18.50 -11.43
C ASN A 204 -13.98 -19.14 -11.86
N GLY A 205 -12.92 -19.00 -11.06
CA GLY A 205 -11.58 -19.51 -11.34
C GLY A 205 -10.66 -18.53 -12.08
N GLU A 206 -11.12 -17.33 -12.44
CA GLU A 206 -10.27 -16.31 -13.04
C GLU A 206 -9.32 -15.71 -12.00
N VAL A 207 -8.09 -15.41 -12.42
CA VAL A 207 -7.08 -14.77 -11.59
C VAL A 207 -6.88 -13.34 -12.08
N ILE A 208 -7.07 -12.38 -11.18
CA ILE A 208 -6.80 -10.96 -11.44
C ILE A 208 -5.47 -10.62 -10.79
N ASP A 209 -4.49 -10.21 -11.60
CA ASP A 209 -3.21 -9.70 -11.12
C ASP A 209 -3.20 -8.17 -11.21
N THR A 210 -3.01 -7.49 -10.08
CA THR A 210 -2.81 -6.05 -9.99
C THR A 210 -1.36 -5.78 -9.60
N CYS A 211 -0.59 -5.11 -10.47
CA CYS A 211 0.82 -4.81 -10.25
C CYS A 211 0.99 -3.31 -10.02
N ILE A 212 1.43 -2.91 -8.82
CA ILE A 212 1.66 -1.51 -8.44
C ILE A 212 3.16 -1.25 -8.26
N ASP A 213 3.72 -0.34 -9.03
CA ASP A 213 5.13 0.07 -8.98
C ASP A 213 5.26 1.53 -8.50
N PRO A 214 5.68 1.75 -7.23
CA PRO A 214 5.86 3.09 -6.66
C PRO A 214 7.31 3.59 -6.82
N THR A 215 8.10 2.99 -7.71
CA THR A 215 9.54 3.29 -7.85
C THR A 215 9.75 4.72 -8.34
N ARG A 216 9.05 5.14 -9.39
CA ARG A 216 9.14 6.50 -9.96
C ARG A 216 8.04 7.43 -9.45
N ARG A 217 6.80 6.93 -9.36
CA ARG A 217 5.64 7.68 -8.85
C ARG A 217 4.96 6.83 -7.79
N GLY A 218 4.91 7.28 -6.54
CA GLY A 218 4.32 6.49 -5.45
C GLY A 218 4.16 7.27 -4.15
N ASN A 219 3.47 6.72 -3.16
CA ASN A 219 3.19 7.42 -1.91
C ASN A 219 4.08 6.99 -0.72
N LEU A 220 3.68 7.30 0.52
CA LEU A 220 4.43 6.96 1.73
C LEU A 220 4.53 5.45 2.00
N ALA A 221 3.61 4.63 1.46
CA ALA A 221 3.58 3.21 1.72
C ALA A 221 4.81 2.46 1.16
N ARG A 222 5.51 3.05 0.18
CA ARG A 222 6.79 2.52 -0.32
C ARG A 222 7.91 2.44 0.74
N PHE A 223 7.74 3.14 1.87
CA PHE A 223 8.66 3.12 3.02
C PHE A 223 8.26 2.13 4.11
N LEU A 224 7.13 1.42 3.95
CA LEU A 224 6.76 0.37 4.88
C LEU A 224 7.68 -0.83 4.70
N ASN A 225 8.27 -1.28 5.80
CA ASN A 225 9.17 -2.43 5.80
C ASN A 225 8.42 -3.75 5.99
N HIS A 226 9.12 -4.85 5.73
CA HIS A 226 8.67 -6.19 6.08
C HIS A 226 8.77 -6.46 7.58
N SER A 227 7.82 -7.21 8.11
CA SER A 227 7.99 -7.96 9.35
C SER A 227 7.38 -9.35 9.26
N CYS A 228 8.03 -10.34 9.88
CA CYS A 228 7.49 -11.68 10.09
C CYS A 228 6.39 -11.70 11.18
N ALA A 229 6.26 -10.60 11.94
CA ALA A 229 5.16 -10.32 12.86
C ALA A 229 4.55 -8.94 12.53
N PRO A 230 3.84 -8.81 11.40
CA PRO A 230 3.37 -7.51 10.91
C PRO A 230 2.28 -6.91 11.81
N ASN A 231 2.22 -5.57 11.90
CA ASN A 231 1.17 -4.83 12.58
C ASN A 231 0.14 -4.24 11.60
N LEU A 232 0.40 -4.33 10.29
CA LEU A 232 -0.53 -3.97 9.22
C LEU A 232 -0.93 -5.21 8.40
N THR A 233 -2.18 -5.20 7.94
CA THR A 233 -2.72 -6.14 6.95
C THR A 233 -3.12 -5.35 5.70
N VAL A 234 -2.77 -5.88 4.53
CA VAL A 234 -3.20 -5.33 3.23
C VAL A 234 -4.56 -5.91 2.89
N VAL A 235 -5.53 -5.04 2.62
CA VAL A 235 -6.90 -5.38 2.26
C VAL A 235 -7.22 -4.74 0.90
N PRO A 236 -7.58 -5.52 -0.12
CA PRO A 236 -8.09 -5.00 -1.38
C PRO A 236 -9.44 -4.30 -1.16
N VAL A 237 -9.49 -2.99 -1.41
CA VAL A 237 -10.71 -2.18 -1.27
C VAL A 237 -11.08 -1.60 -2.62
N ARG A 238 -12.35 -1.72 -3.00
CA ARG A 238 -12.87 -1.17 -4.26
C ARG A 238 -13.86 -0.04 -3.99
N TYR A 239 -13.75 1.04 -4.76
CA TYR A 239 -14.76 2.08 -4.85
C TYR A 239 -14.64 2.79 -6.19
N THR A 240 -15.78 3.20 -6.75
CA THR A 240 -15.88 3.94 -8.02
C THR A 240 -15.43 3.12 -9.26
N ILE A 241 -14.29 2.45 -9.20
CA ILE A 241 -13.70 1.58 -10.24
C ILE A 241 -13.52 0.14 -9.74
N PRO A 242 -13.50 -0.87 -10.63
CA PRO A 242 -13.33 -2.28 -10.25
C PRO A 242 -11.90 -2.64 -9.82
N LEU A 243 -10.91 -1.84 -10.19
CA LEU A 243 -9.51 -2.02 -9.78
C LEU A 243 -9.40 -1.87 -8.26
N ALA A 244 -8.79 -2.86 -7.60
CA ALA A 244 -8.63 -2.82 -6.16
C ALA A 244 -7.53 -1.83 -5.74
N ARG A 245 -7.80 -1.08 -4.67
CA ARG A 245 -6.79 -0.30 -3.95
C ARG A 245 -6.25 -1.10 -2.79
N LEU A 246 -4.93 -1.22 -2.72
CA LEU A 246 -4.23 -1.98 -1.69
C LEU A 246 -4.18 -1.17 -0.40
N SER A 247 -5.17 -1.37 0.46
CA SER A 247 -5.39 -0.54 1.64
C SER A 247 -4.76 -1.20 2.86
N LEU A 248 -3.88 -0.49 3.57
CA LEU A 248 -3.25 -0.99 4.78
C LEU A 248 -4.07 -0.61 6.02
N PHE A 249 -4.45 -1.62 6.79
CA PHE A 249 -5.18 -1.48 8.05
C PHE A 249 -4.36 -2.03 9.21
N ALA A 250 -4.44 -1.39 10.38
CA ALA A 250 -3.81 -1.91 11.58
C ALA A 250 -4.48 -3.21 12.05
N ASN A 251 -3.73 -4.29 12.20
CA ASN A 251 -4.27 -5.60 12.60
C ASN A 251 -4.31 -5.80 14.14
N ARG A 252 -3.68 -4.88 14.88
CA ARG A 252 -3.72 -4.72 16.33
C ARG A 252 -3.59 -3.24 16.67
N ASP A 253 -3.72 -2.90 17.95
CA ASP A 253 -3.36 -1.56 18.41
C ASP A 253 -1.84 -1.35 18.27
N ILE A 254 -1.45 -0.15 17.81
CA ILE A 254 -0.07 0.24 17.51
C ILE A 254 0.27 1.45 18.36
N ALA A 255 1.39 1.36 19.08
CA ALA A 255 1.86 2.44 19.93
C ALA A 255 2.39 3.62 19.09
N PRO A 256 2.37 4.86 19.62
CA PRO A 256 3.09 5.97 19.00
C PRO A 256 4.54 5.60 18.73
N MET A 257 5.05 6.01 17.56
CA MET A 257 6.43 5.80 17.11
C MET A 257 6.84 4.35 16.86
N GLU A 258 5.94 3.38 17.01
CA GLU A 258 6.17 2.01 16.59
C GLU A 258 6.29 1.95 15.05
N GLU A 259 7.27 1.21 14.54
CA GLU A 259 7.45 1.04 13.10
C GLU A 259 6.25 0.31 12.49
N LEU A 260 5.75 0.84 11.38
CA LEU A 260 4.67 0.24 10.61
C LEU A 260 5.24 -0.72 9.58
N HIS A 261 4.70 -1.93 9.55
CA HIS A 261 5.22 -2.99 8.70
C HIS A 261 4.12 -4.01 8.35
N TYR A 262 4.18 -4.54 7.12
CA TYR A 262 3.29 -5.57 6.62
C TYR A 262 4.08 -6.80 6.18
N SER A 263 3.40 -7.93 5.98
CA SER A 263 4.06 -9.10 5.38
C SER A 263 4.22 -8.89 3.88
N TYR A 264 5.42 -9.13 3.39
CA TYR A 264 5.76 -8.98 1.98
C TYR A 264 5.32 -10.14 1.11
N GLY A 265 4.69 -11.15 1.72
CA GLY A 265 4.22 -12.33 1.03
C GLY A 265 4.75 -13.60 1.62
N GLN A 266 4.70 -14.63 0.79
CA GLN A 266 5.27 -15.93 1.07
C GLN A 266 6.41 -16.17 0.08
N SER A 267 7.44 -16.88 0.50
CA SER A 267 8.50 -17.30 -0.43
C SER A 267 8.01 -18.46 -1.27
N SER A 268 8.30 -18.46 -2.57
CA SER A 268 8.16 -19.68 -3.38
C SER A 268 9.28 -20.67 -3.03
N ALA A 269 8.95 -21.96 -2.98
CA ALA A 269 9.93 -23.04 -2.81
C ALA A 269 11.00 -23.07 -3.93
N ASN A 270 10.70 -22.46 -5.08
CA ASN A 270 11.59 -22.39 -6.24
C ASN A 270 12.50 -21.15 -6.25
N THR A 271 12.43 -20.30 -5.23
CA THR A 271 13.16 -19.04 -5.20
C THR A 271 14.67 -19.27 -5.31
N SER A 272 15.30 -18.59 -6.27
CA SER A 272 16.74 -18.68 -6.47
C SER A 272 17.49 -18.13 -5.25
N LYS A 273 18.37 -18.95 -4.63
CA LYS A 273 19.15 -18.55 -3.44
C LYS A 273 19.92 -17.25 -3.62
N SER A 274 20.34 -16.93 -4.84
CA SER A 274 21.09 -15.71 -5.15
C SER A 274 20.28 -14.41 -4.99
N ARG A 275 18.95 -14.49 -4.92
CA ARG A 275 18.05 -13.35 -4.76
C ARG A 275 17.52 -13.18 -3.33
N LEU A 276 17.82 -14.13 -2.43
CA LEU A 276 17.37 -14.06 -1.05
C LEU A 276 18.12 -12.94 -0.32
N LYS A 277 17.35 -12.02 0.27
CA LYS A 277 17.85 -10.94 1.12
C LYS A 277 17.63 -11.29 2.58
N SER A 278 18.58 -10.97 3.45
CA SER A 278 18.44 -11.17 4.89
C SER A 278 17.27 -10.37 5.46
N CYS A 279 16.46 -11.00 6.31
CA CYS A 279 15.38 -10.31 7.01
C CYS A 279 15.92 -9.72 8.32
N HIS A 280 15.73 -8.41 8.49
CA HIS A 280 16.13 -7.66 9.69
C HIS A 280 14.92 -7.09 10.45
N CYS A 281 13.79 -7.81 10.46
CA CYS A 281 12.56 -7.32 11.08
C CYS A 281 12.60 -7.30 12.62
N GLY A 282 13.47 -8.11 13.23
CA GLY A 282 13.61 -8.19 14.69
C GLY A 282 12.52 -9.00 15.41
N ALA A 283 11.58 -9.61 14.69
CA ALA A 283 10.56 -10.45 15.30
C ALA A 283 11.13 -11.79 15.81
N ASP A 284 10.63 -12.30 16.93
CA ASP A 284 11.06 -13.59 17.50
C ASP A 284 10.83 -14.78 16.57
N ASN A 285 9.81 -14.68 15.69
CA ASN A 285 9.46 -15.67 14.68
C ASN A 285 10.08 -15.37 13.29
N CYS A 286 11.15 -14.57 13.23
CA CYS A 286 11.79 -14.20 11.97
C CYS A 286 12.28 -15.43 11.20
N THR A 287 11.95 -15.50 9.91
CA THR A 287 12.40 -16.56 8.99
C THR A 287 13.86 -16.42 8.55
N GLY A 288 14.50 -15.29 8.90
CA GLY A 288 15.88 -14.96 8.53
C GLY A 288 16.06 -14.42 7.10
N VAL A 289 15.04 -14.56 6.23
CA VAL A 289 15.08 -14.10 4.83
C VAL A 289 13.80 -13.35 4.47
N LEU A 290 13.91 -12.28 3.68
CA LEU A 290 12.75 -11.59 3.15
C LEU A 290 11.97 -12.53 2.22
N PRO A 291 10.63 -12.57 2.32
CA PRO A 291 9.85 -13.40 1.41
C PRO A 291 9.96 -12.85 0.00
N PHE A 292 10.06 -13.76 -0.96
CA PHE A 292 10.24 -13.45 -2.36
C PHE A 292 9.61 -14.55 -3.18
N ASP A 293 8.76 -14.17 -4.13
CA ASP A 293 8.05 -15.13 -4.95
C ASP A 293 8.39 -14.90 -6.43
N ASP A 294 9.29 -15.74 -6.95
CA ASP A 294 9.63 -15.78 -8.38
C ASP A 294 8.41 -16.19 -9.25
N ASP A 295 7.41 -16.89 -8.70
CA ASP A 295 6.21 -17.37 -9.40
C ASP A 295 5.05 -16.35 -9.40
N CYS A 296 5.09 -15.35 -8.51
CA CYS A 296 4.11 -14.26 -8.52
C CYS A 296 4.29 -13.31 -9.71
N ILE A 297 5.44 -13.36 -10.37
CA ILE A 297 5.82 -12.46 -11.45
C ILE A 297 5.65 -13.16 -12.79
#